data_AF-W5SLA5-F1
#
_entry.id   AF-W5SLA5-F1
#
_cell.length_a   1.000
_cell.length_b   1.000
_cell.length_c   1.000
_cell.angle_alpha   90.00
_cell.angle_beta   90.00
_cell.angle_gamma   90.00
#
_symmetry.space_group_name_H-M   'P 1'
#
loop_
_entity.id
_entity.type
_entity.pdbx_description
1 polymer ?
#
loop_
_entity_poly.entity_id
_entity_poly.type
_entity_poly.pdbx_seq_one_letter_code
_entity_poly.pdbx_strand_id
1 'polypeptide(L)'
;MYYHFMNCVSYKVIFFCFCYLKKSYKVAIKKQEKNKEAKRMKREKEVEGKGRVILMMVMMVVMVMGCNSGGVLEEEQGKNKFLQSLVNVSNEFLNVFTSFGEMVRSVLGLNVDSKKSDVGNYFKKVQDTVQGIKDGLNKIVSEMKAEKNPNSEATATAVKTLVESKLDKIIEGAKTASEAIGDANDPIGNIAQNASGVAGTGIEKLIKGIKDIVDIVLKDIGNADAGDDKKADDLASRTANAGEGEAGKLFGNAAIANSPKKSAADAAKAVGAVTGTDILKAVIKGNGNGDSAKFAKELTGNVSAIPKDATIAGGIALRAMAKDGKFADGNANESGKVIKGAAISAVIKALDALTIAIRNTVDAGLKVVKEAMKINTNDTISVLSEKSGSDSQNR
;
A
#
# COMPACT_ATOMS: atom_id res chain seq x y z
N MET A 1 -31.39 -10.44 -48.09
CA MET A 1 -32.30 -9.98 -47.02
C MET A 1 -32.37 -10.91 -45.79
N TYR A 2 -31.80 -12.13 -45.81
CA TYR A 2 -31.79 -13.07 -44.67
C TYR A 2 -30.61 -12.91 -43.68
N TYR A 3 -29.50 -12.27 -44.05
CA TYR A 3 -28.35 -12.06 -43.16
C TYR A 3 -28.49 -10.87 -42.19
N HIS A 4 -29.48 -10.00 -42.39
CA HIS A 4 -29.70 -8.83 -41.54
C HIS A 4 -30.65 -9.10 -40.36
N PHE A 5 -31.35 -10.24 -40.37
CA PHE A 5 -32.30 -10.62 -39.32
C PHE A 5 -31.67 -11.46 -38.19
N MET A 6 -30.64 -12.28 -38.50
CA MET A 6 -29.95 -13.08 -37.47
C MET A 6 -29.06 -12.24 -36.53
N ASN A 7 -28.50 -11.12 -36.99
CA ASN A 7 -27.71 -10.25 -36.11
C ASN A 7 -28.58 -9.45 -35.12
N CYS A 8 -29.86 -9.20 -35.40
CA CYS A 8 -30.72 -8.46 -34.47
C CYS A 8 -31.21 -9.33 -33.29
N VAL A 9 -31.28 -10.65 -33.47
CA VAL A 9 -31.70 -11.60 -32.42
C VAL A 9 -30.55 -11.90 -31.45
N SER A 10 -29.30 -12.03 -31.93
CA SER A 10 -28.13 -12.27 -31.07
C SER A 10 -27.81 -11.12 -30.12
N TYR A 11 -27.94 -9.85 -30.56
CA TYR A 11 -27.71 -8.70 -29.67
C TYR A 11 -28.77 -8.56 -28.57
N LYS A 12 -30.03 -8.93 -28.83
CA LYS A 12 -31.10 -8.92 -27.81
C LYS A 12 -30.91 -10.02 -26.76
N VAL A 13 -30.45 -11.21 -27.16
CA VAL A 13 -30.17 -12.32 -26.23
C VAL A 13 -28.95 -12.01 -25.36
N ILE A 14 -27.89 -11.41 -25.93
CA ILE A 14 -26.69 -10.99 -25.19
C ILE A 14 -27.03 -9.86 -24.20
N PHE A 15 -27.84 -8.88 -24.59
CA PHE A 15 -28.27 -7.79 -23.72
C PHE A 15 -29.15 -8.29 -22.56
N PHE A 16 -30.07 -9.23 -22.82
CA PHE A 16 -30.87 -9.87 -21.77
C PHE A 16 -30.01 -10.67 -20.80
N CYS A 17 -29.01 -11.40 -21.30
CA CYS A 17 -28.08 -12.18 -20.49
C CYS A 17 -27.21 -11.26 -19.60
N PHE A 18 -26.77 -10.11 -20.13
CA PHE A 18 -25.98 -9.12 -19.39
C PHE A 18 -26.82 -8.43 -18.29
N CYS A 19 -28.08 -8.11 -18.57
CA CYS A 19 -29.01 -7.58 -17.57
C CYS A 19 -29.33 -8.60 -16.47
N TYR A 20 -29.48 -9.87 -16.81
CA TYR A 20 -29.71 -10.95 -15.84
C TYR A 20 -28.48 -11.19 -14.97
N LEU A 21 -27.26 -11.20 -15.56
CA LEU A 21 -26.01 -11.29 -14.82
C LEU A 21 -25.84 -10.10 -13.85
N LYS A 22 -26.15 -8.88 -14.29
CA LYS A 22 -26.05 -7.68 -13.45
C LYS A 22 -27.04 -7.71 -12.27
N LYS A 23 -28.25 -8.25 -12.50
CA LYS A 23 -29.26 -8.43 -11.45
C LYS A 23 -28.85 -9.53 -10.46
N SER A 24 -28.35 -10.66 -10.94
CA SER A 24 -27.80 -11.74 -10.10
C SER A 24 -26.57 -11.31 -9.30
N TYR A 25 -25.66 -10.52 -9.89
CA TYR A 25 -24.51 -9.94 -9.18
C TYR A 25 -24.95 -8.98 -8.07
N LYS A 26 -25.93 -8.11 -8.34
CA LYS A 26 -26.45 -7.16 -7.34
C LYS A 26 -27.13 -7.87 -6.17
N VAL A 27 -27.81 -9.00 -6.44
CA VAL A 27 -28.39 -9.86 -5.40
C VAL A 27 -27.31 -10.59 -4.60
N ALA A 28 -26.25 -11.08 -5.26
CA ALA A 28 -25.13 -11.74 -4.60
C ALA A 28 -24.34 -10.78 -3.68
N ILE A 29 -24.12 -9.53 -4.11
CA ILE A 29 -23.48 -8.49 -3.29
C ILE A 29 -24.32 -8.17 -2.06
N LYS A 30 -25.64 -7.95 -2.22
CA LYS A 30 -26.54 -7.74 -1.07
C LYS A 30 -26.57 -8.94 -0.11
N LYS A 31 -26.47 -10.17 -0.62
CA LYS A 31 -26.42 -11.38 0.20
C LYS A 31 -25.09 -11.47 0.96
N GLN A 32 -23.97 -11.10 0.35
CA GLN A 32 -22.66 -10.99 1.00
C GLN A 32 -22.64 -9.91 2.10
N GLU A 33 -23.21 -8.73 1.84
CA GLU A 33 -23.33 -7.64 2.81
C GLU A 33 -24.17 -8.06 4.03
N LYS A 34 -25.36 -8.64 3.80
CA LYS A 34 -26.19 -9.16 4.89
C LYS A 34 -25.49 -10.26 5.70
N ASN A 35 -24.70 -11.13 5.06
CA ASN A 35 -23.95 -12.17 5.77
C ASN A 35 -22.77 -11.59 6.56
N LYS A 36 -22.17 -10.49 6.08
CA LYS A 36 -21.09 -9.76 6.76
C LYS A 36 -21.62 -8.98 7.97
N GLU A 37 -22.80 -8.38 7.85
CA GLU A 37 -23.52 -7.73 8.97
C GLU A 37 -24.03 -8.74 9.99
N ALA A 38 -24.59 -9.88 9.57
CA ALA A 38 -24.98 -10.95 10.49
C ALA A 38 -23.77 -11.53 11.24
N LYS A 39 -22.61 -11.67 10.58
CA LYS A 39 -21.33 -12.03 11.21
C LYS A 39 -20.76 -10.93 12.09
N ARG A 40 -21.03 -9.64 11.82
CA ARG A 40 -20.69 -8.54 12.72
C ARG A 40 -21.59 -8.55 13.95
N MET A 41 -22.91 -8.64 13.80
CA MET A 41 -23.85 -8.73 14.91
C MET A 41 -23.63 -9.97 15.80
N LYS A 42 -23.25 -11.13 15.23
CA LYS A 42 -22.86 -12.30 16.05
C LYS A 42 -21.56 -12.05 16.83
N ARG A 43 -20.57 -11.41 16.22
CA ARG A 43 -19.33 -11.03 16.90
C ARG A 43 -19.54 -9.91 17.92
N GLU A 44 -20.40 -8.94 17.66
CA GLU A 44 -20.78 -7.90 18.60
C GLU A 44 -21.56 -8.48 19.78
N LYS A 45 -22.46 -9.45 19.58
CA LYS A 45 -23.10 -10.17 20.70
C LYS A 45 -22.14 -11.06 21.49
N GLU A 46 -21.16 -11.70 20.84
CA GLU A 46 -20.09 -12.43 21.54
C GLU A 46 -19.10 -11.50 22.28
N VAL A 47 -18.83 -10.31 21.73
CA VAL A 47 -17.94 -9.29 22.32
C VAL A 47 -18.66 -8.46 23.39
N GLU A 48 -19.98 -8.25 23.31
CA GLU A 48 -20.78 -7.69 24.40
C GLU A 48 -20.98 -8.70 25.53
N GLY A 49 -21.13 -10.00 25.22
CA GLY A 49 -21.15 -11.06 26.21
C GLY A 49 -19.80 -11.26 26.91
N LYS A 50 -18.70 -11.33 26.16
CA LYS A 50 -17.34 -11.43 26.73
C LYS A 50 -16.85 -10.11 27.32
N GLY A 51 -17.23 -8.98 26.75
CA GLY A 51 -16.90 -7.64 27.24
C GLY A 51 -17.66 -7.27 28.51
N ARG A 52 -18.93 -7.66 28.66
CA ARG A 52 -19.64 -7.55 29.95
C ARG A 52 -19.07 -8.48 31.01
N VAL A 53 -18.65 -9.71 30.66
CA VAL A 53 -18.01 -10.63 31.61
C VAL A 53 -16.62 -10.15 32.02
N ILE A 54 -15.81 -9.62 31.10
CA ILE A 54 -14.50 -9.04 31.41
C ILE A 54 -14.66 -7.71 32.18
N LEU A 55 -15.61 -6.84 31.81
CA LEU A 55 -15.85 -5.59 32.54
C LEU A 55 -16.48 -5.84 33.92
N MET A 56 -17.36 -6.84 34.08
CA MET A 56 -17.85 -7.29 35.40
C MET A 56 -16.75 -7.95 36.22
N MET A 57 -15.90 -8.80 35.65
CA MET A 57 -14.75 -9.37 36.38
C MET A 57 -13.76 -8.28 36.78
N VAL A 58 -13.49 -7.30 35.92
CA VAL A 58 -12.62 -6.18 36.25
C VAL A 58 -13.25 -5.25 37.30
N MET A 59 -14.57 -5.00 37.27
CA MET A 59 -15.23 -4.22 38.33
C MET A 59 -15.40 -4.98 39.66
N MET A 60 -15.60 -6.31 39.64
CA MET A 60 -15.67 -7.11 40.88
C MET A 60 -14.30 -7.27 41.55
N VAL A 61 -13.21 -7.32 40.79
CA VAL A 61 -11.85 -7.39 41.37
C VAL A 61 -11.44 -6.05 42.00
N VAL A 62 -12.02 -4.93 41.59
CA VAL A 62 -11.71 -3.58 42.14
C VAL A 62 -12.60 -3.24 43.36
N MET A 63 -13.71 -3.94 43.60
CA MET A 63 -14.60 -3.67 44.75
C MET A 63 -14.44 -4.61 45.96
N VAL A 64 -13.61 -5.66 45.89
CA VAL A 64 -13.50 -6.68 46.96
C VAL A 64 -12.22 -6.53 47.83
N MET A 65 -11.40 -5.49 47.61
CA MET A 65 -10.27 -5.15 48.49
C MET A 65 -10.20 -3.62 48.65
N GLY A 66 -10.53 -2.97 49.76
CA GLY A 66 -11.01 -3.37 51.08
C GLY A 66 -11.15 -2.10 51.93
N CYS A 67 -12.09 -2.10 52.89
CA CYS A 67 -11.94 -1.26 54.07
C CYS A 67 -10.75 -1.78 54.90
N ASN A 68 -9.85 -0.85 55.25
CA ASN A 68 -8.99 -0.86 56.43
C ASN A 68 -8.10 -2.09 56.69
N SER A 69 -6.82 -2.00 56.35
CA SER A 69 -5.73 -1.96 57.34
C SER A 69 -4.40 -1.76 56.61
N GLY A 70 -3.55 -0.90 57.16
CA GLY A 70 -2.38 -0.36 56.48
C GLY A 70 -1.22 -1.33 56.26
N GLY A 71 -0.25 -0.81 55.50
CA GLY A 71 1.08 -1.39 55.33
C GLY A 71 1.29 -2.10 54.00
N VAL A 72 2.04 -1.43 53.11
CA VAL A 72 3.01 -1.92 52.11
C VAL A 72 2.92 -1.05 50.86
N LEU A 73 3.66 0.06 50.93
CA LEU A 73 4.02 0.93 49.82
C LEU A 73 5.21 0.28 49.11
N GLU A 74 5.01 -0.31 47.92
CA GLU A 74 6.02 -0.34 46.83
C GLU A 74 5.52 -1.11 45.58
N GLU A 75 4.64 -2.12 45.72
CA GLU A 75 4.19 -2.93 44.56
C GLU A 75 3.03 -2.33 43.75
N GLU A 76 2.18 -1.48 44.33
CA GLU A 76 1.04 -0.89 43.61
C GLU A 76 1.43 0.29 42.69
N GLN A 77 2.54 0.97 42.94
CA GLN A 77 3.00 2.07 42.09
C GLN A 77 3.56 1.60 40.74
N GLY A 78 4.11 0.38 40.67
CA GLY A 78 4.60 -0.21 39.42
C GLY A 78 3.47 -0.58 38.46
N LYS A 79 2.35 -1.10 38.98
CA LYS A 79 1.19 -1.52 38.19
C LYS A 79 0.46 -0.34 37.53
N ASN A 80 0.28 0.77 38.26
CA ASN A 80 -0.34 1.98 37.70
C ASN A 80 0.53 2.68 36.64
N LYS A 81 1.87 2.64 36.79
CA LYS A 81 2.81 3.17 35.77
C LYS A 81 2.85 2.28 34.52
N PHE A 82 2.91 0.96 34.69
CA PHE A 82 2.87 0.00 33.57
C PHE A 82 1.57 0.12 32.74
N LEU A 83 0.42 0.29 33.41
CA LEU A 83 -0.86 0.54 32.73
C LEU A 83 -0.88 1.90 32.02
N GLN A 84 -0.25 2.93 32.59
CA GLN A 84 -0.13 4.24 31.95
C GLN A 84 0.78 4.18 30.70
N SER A 85 1.89 3.45 30.77
CA SER A 85 2.77 3.17 29.63
C SER A 85 2.02 2.39 28.54
N LEU A 86 1.22 1.37 28.90
CA LEU A 86 0.32 0.66 27.97
C LEU A 86 -0.74 1.56 27.32
N VAL A 87 -1.29 2.53 28.05
CA VAL A 87 -2.27 3.50 27.53
C VAL A 87 -1.61 4.48 26.56
N ASN A 88 -0.40 4.97 26.87
CA ASN A 88 0.37 5.81 25.95
C ASN A 88 0.74 5.06 24.67
N VAL A 89 1.17 3.80 24.80
CA VAL A 89 1.40 2.88 23.65
C VAL A 89 0.15 2.74 22.79
N SER A 90 -1.02 2.60 23.42
CA SER A 90 -2.29 2.43 22.71
C SER A 90 -2.67 3.67 21.92
N ASN A 91 -2.41 4.88 22.45
CA ASN A 91 -2.67 6.14 21.74
C ASN A 91 -1.74 6.32 20.54
N GLU A 92 -0.45 6.00 20.67
CA GLU A 92 0.50 6.07 19.55
C GLU A 92 0.15 5.05 18.46
N PHE A 93 -0.29 3.85 18.84
CA PHE A 93 -0.77 2.84 17.89
C PHE A 93 -2.06 3.28 17.15
N LEU A 94 -2.98 3.96 17.83
CA LEU A 94 -4.20 4.50 17.22
C LEU A 94 -3.88 5.61 16.20
N ASN A 95 -2.91 6.46 16.49
CA ASN A 95 -2.46 7.50 15.55
C ASN A 95 -1.89 6.86 14.28
N VAL A 96 -1.03 5.85 14.42
CA VAL A 96 -0.49 5.08 13.29
C VAL A 96 -1.59 4.45 12.44
N PHE A 97 -2.58 3.80 13.08
CA PHE A 97 -3.70 3.18 12.37
C PHE A 97 -4.54 4.19 11.60
N THR A 98 -4.76 5.37 12.19
CA THR A 98 -5.48 6.48 11.56
C THR A 98 -4.71 7.02 10.35
N SER A 99 -3.39 7.22 10.47
CA SER A 99 -2.53 7.66 9.37
C SER A 99 -2.51 6.67 8.19
N PHE A 100 -2.50 5.36 8.45
CA PHE A 100 -2.67 4.36 7.38
C PHE A 100 -4.03 4.48 6.68
N GLY A 101 -5.11 4.75 7.42
CA GLY A 101 -6.42 5.00 6.84
C GLY A 101 -6.44 6.22 5.92
N GLU A 102 -5.76 7.30 6.32
CA GLU A 102 -5.62 8.51 5.50
C GLU A 102 -4.80 8.26 4.23
N MET A 103 -3.75 7.45 4.29
CA MET A 103 -2.95 7.08 3.10
C MET A 103 -3.80 6.32 2.08
N VAL A 104 -4.58 5.31 2.51
CA VAL A 104 -5.49 4.58 1.64
C VAL A 104 -6.53 5.52 1.02
N ARG A 105 -7.11 6.43 1.82
CA ARG A 105 -8.05 7.44 1.32
C ARG A 105 -7.38 8.38 0.31
N SER A 106 -6.13 8.76 0.53
CA SER A 106 -5.37 9.65 -0.36
C SER A 106 -5.17 9.01 -1.73
N VAL A 107 -4.81 7.73 -1.77
CA VAL A 107 -4.61 6.99 -3.04
C VAL A 107 -5.94 6.79 -3.76
N LEU A 108 -6.97 6.31 -3.07
CA LEU A 108 -8.29 6.08 -3.65
C LEU A 108 -9.02 7.38 -4.02
N GLY A 109 -8.60 8.52 -3.46
CA GLY A 109 -9.12 9.85 -3.78
C GLY A 109 -8.53 10.47 -5.04
N LEU A 110 -7.47 9.87 -5.61
CA LEU A 110 -6.88 10.36 -6.85
C LEU A 110 -7.87 10.25 -8.00
N ASN A 111 -7.94 11.30 -8.82
CA ASN A 111 -8.86 11.41 -9.94
C ASN A 111 -8.20 12.19 -11.10
N VAL A 112 -9.00 12.57 -12.10
CA VAL A 112 -8.52 13.24 -13.32
C VAL A 112 -7.95 14.63 -13.09
N ASP A 113 -8.32 15.28 -12.00
CA ASP A 113 -7.87 16.61 -11.61
C ASP A 113 -6.70 16.54 -10.61
N SER A 114 -6.33 15.33 -10.16
CA SER A 114 -5.20 15.14 -9.25
C SER A 114 -3.87 15.49 -9.91
N LYS A 115 -3.02 16.12 -9.11
CA LYS A 115 -1.70 16.59 -9.51
C LYS A 115 -0.64 15.56 -9.19
N LYS A 116 0.51 15.66 -9.84
CA LYS A 116 1.69 14.85 -9.52
C LYS A 116 2.17 15.13 -8.09
N SER A 117 2.06 16.36 -7.61
CA SER A 117 2.35 16.71 -6.21
C SER A 117 1.46 15.97 -5.20
N ASP A 118 0.25 15.53 -5.56
CA ASP A 118 -0.55 14.66 -4.69
C ASP A 118 0.10 13.29 -4.48
N VAL A 119 0.80 12.78 -5.50
CA VAL A 119 1.63 11.57 -5.39
C VAL A 119 2.87 11.84 -4.53
N GLY A 120 3.52 12.99 -4.71
CA GLY A 120 4.62 13.43 -3.84
C GLY A 120 4.20 13.52 -2.37
N ASN A 121 3.01 14.07 -2.11
CA ASN A 121 2.39 14.16 -0.79
C ASN A 121 2.07 12.77 -0.21
N TYR A 122 1.64 11.82 -1.04
CA TYR A 122 1.46 10.44 -0.61
C TYR A 122 2.78 9.85 -0.06
N PHE A 123 3.89 9.99 -0.79
CA PHE A 123 5.18 9.48 -0.31
C PHE A 123 5.66 10.20 0.96
N LYS A 124 5.43 11.51 1.06
CA LYS A 124 5.71 12.25 2.30
C LYS A 124 4.89 11.73 3.49
N LYS A 125 3.59 11.45 3.30
CA LYS A 125 2.75 10.83 4.34
C LYS A 125 3.24 9.43 4.73
N VAL A 126 3.73 8.63 3.77
CA VAL A 126 4.36 7.34 4.06
C VAL A 126 5.57 7.55 4.96
N GLN A 127 6.46 8.47 4.60
CA GLN A 127 7.63 8.83 5.40
C GLN A 127 7.23 9.22 6.83
N ASP A 128 6.33 10.19 6.98
CA ASP A 128 5.90 10.72 8.28
C ASP A 128 5.24 9.64 9.14
N THR A 129 4.38 8.81 8.54
CA THR A 129 3.71 7.71 9.25
C THR A 129 4.71 6.67 9.76
N VAL A 130 5.64 6.25 8.90
CA VAL A 130 6.63 5.22 9.27
C VAL A 130 7.66 5.76 10.27
N GLN A 131 8.00 7.04 10.17
CA GLN A 131 8.82 7.74 11.16
C GLN A 131 8.11 7.77 12.52
N GLY A 132 6.82 8.10 12.56
CA GLY A 132 6.03 8.07 13.80
C GLY A 132 6.00 6.69 14.47
N ILE A 133 5.93 5.61 13.68
CA ILE A 133 6.03 4.22 14.20
C ILE A 133 7.40 3.97 14.81
N LYS A 134 8.47 4.36 14.11
CA LYS A 134 9.85 4.20 14.58
C LYS A 134 10.05 4.92 15.91
N ASP A 135 9.61 6.17 16.00
CA ASP A 135 9.78 6.99 17.20
C ASP A 135 8.98 6.44 18.38
N GLY A 136 7.73 6.02 18.14
CA GLY A 136 6.91 5.39 19.17
C GLY A 136 7.51 4.09 19.69
N LEU A 137 8.01 3.22 18.81
CA LEU A 137 8.69 1.99 19.22
C LEU A 137 9.94 2.24 20.07
N ASN A 138 10.74 3.24 19.72
CA ASN A 138 11.93 3.62 20.50
C ASN A 138 11.57 4.21 21.86
N LYS A 139 10.47 4.96 21.94
CA LYS A 139 9.93 5.47 23.20
C LYS A 139 9.48 4.34 24.11
N ILE A 140 8.75 3.35 23.58
CA ILE A 140 8.33 2.15 24.33
C ILE A 140 9.53 1.43 24.94
N VAL A 141 10.59 1.22 24.15
CA VAL A 141 11.82 0.57 24.64
C VAL A 141 12.47 1.38 25.77
N SER A 142 12.48 2.71 25.65
CA SER A 142 13.05 3.61 26.64
C SER A 142 12.26 3.59 27.95
N GLU A 143 10.93 3.62 27.88
CA GLU A 143 10.03 3.52 29.03
C GLU A 143 10.17 2.16 29.73
N MET A 144 10.21 1.06 28.97
CA MET A 144 10.42 -0.29 29.51
C MET A 144 11.75 -0.43 30.28
N LYS A 145 12.83 0.20 29.79
CA LYS A 145 14.13 0.21 30.48
C LYS A 145 14.08 1.02 31.77
N ALA A 146 13.44 2.19 31.74
CA ALA A 146 13.27 3.03 32.93
C ALA A 146 12.47 2.32 34.03
N GLU A 147 11.48 1.51 33.63
CA GLU A 147 10.65 0.70 34.52
C GLU A 147 11.32 -0.62 34.95
N LYS A 148 12.56 -0.89 34.54
CA LYS A 148 13.29 -2.14 34.80
C LYS A 148 12.50 -3.39 34.36
N ASN A 149 11.79 -3.29 33.24
CA ASN A 149 11.04 -4.42 32.69
C ASN A 149 12.02 -5.53 32.27
N PRO A 150 11.81 -6.79 32.72
CA PRO A 150 12.72 -7.90 32.42
C PRO A 150 12.83 -8.21 30.92
N ASN A 151 11.80 -7.88 30.13
CA ASN A 151 11.76 -8.09 28.68
C ASN A 151 12.25 -6.88 27.87
N SER A 152 12.76 -5.83 28.53
CA SER A 152 13.18 -4.60 27.85
C SER A 152 14.33 -4.83 26.85
N GLU A 153 15.26 -5.74 27.15
CA GLU A 153 16.37 -6.08 26.25
C GLU A 153 15.92 -6.85 25.01
N ALA A 154 15.06 -7.87 25.19
CA ALA A 154 14.46 -8.63 24.09
C ALA A 154 13.63 -7.70 23.18
N THR A 155 12.83 -6.82 23.78
CA THR A 155 12.02 -5.83 23.06
C THR A 155 12.90 -4.84 22.31
N ALA A 156 13.97 -4.32 22.93
CA ALA A 156 14.93 -3.42 22.29
C ALA A 156 15.56 -4.07 21.05
N THR A 157 15.92 -5.34 21.13
CA THR A 157 16.50 -6.10 20.02
C THR A 157 15.51 -6.28 18.87
N ALA A 158 14.25 -6.62 19.18
CA ALA A 158 13.19 -6.76 18.20
C ALA A 158 12.89 -5.43 17.49
N VAL A 159 12.79 -4.33 18.25
CA VAL A 159 12.58 -2.97 17.71
C VAL A 159 13.74 -2.55 16.83
N LYS A 160 14.99 -2.70 17.30
CA LYS A 160 16.18 -2.38 16.52
C LYS A 160 16.19 -3.11 15.17
N THR A 161 15.90 -4.41 15.20
CA THR A 161 15.82 -5.23 13.98
C THR A 161 14.75 -4.72 13.02
N LEU A 162 13.56 -4.38 13.52
CA LEU A 162 12.47 -3.84 12.69
C LEU A 162 12.84 -2.49 12.06
N VAL A 163 13.44 -1.60 12.86
CA VAL A 163 13.83 -0.26 12.42
C VAL A 163 14.91 -0.33 11.34
N GLU A 164 16.05 -0.94 11.64
CA GLU A 164 17.22 -0.96 10.75
C GLU A 164 16.98 -1.79 9.47
N SER A 165 16.25 -2.91 9.58
CA SER A 165 16.05 -3.80 8.44
C SER A 165 14.86 -3.41 7.55
N LYS A 166 13.90 -2.64 8.07
CA LYS A 166 12.64 -2.29 7.37
C LYS A 166 12.32 -0.81 7.40
N LEU A 167 12.07 -0.23 8.57
CA LEU A 167 11.44 1.10 8.66
C LEU A 167 12.34 2.19 8.08
N ASP A 168 13.64 2.15 8.36
CA ASP A 168 14.60 3.13 7.84
C ASP A 168 14.64 3.15 6.32
N LYS A 169 14.65 1.97 5.69
CA LYS A 169 14.65 1.85 4.23
C LYS A 169 13.35 2.34 3.61
N ILE A 170 12.21 2.11 4.27
CA ILE A 170 10.92 2.62 3.81
C ILE A 170 10.90 4.15 3.92
N ILE A 171 11.40 4.71 5.03
CA ILE A 171 11.49 6.17 5.25
C ILE A 171 12.40 6.81 4.19
N GLU A 172 13.59 6.27 3.98
CA GLU A 172 14.56 6.77 3.00
C GLU A 172 14.03 6.69 1.56
N GLY A 173 13.44 5.55 1.19
CA GLY A 173 12.84 5.35 -0.12
C GLY A 173 11.67 6.31 -0.37
N ALA A 174 10.79 6.48 0.62
CA ALA A 174 9.65 7.38 0.55
C ALA A 174 10.09 8.84 0.43
N LYS A 175 11.08 9.25 1.22
CA LYS A 175 11.70 10.58 1.13
C LYS A 175 12.28 10.82 -0.26
N THR A 176 13.07 9.88 -0.77
CA THR A 176 13.70 10.00 -2.10
C THR A 176 12.66 10.11 -3.22
N ALA A 177 11.60 9.31 -3.18
CA ALA A 177 10.51 9.37 -4.15
C ALA A 177 9.72 10.70 -4.05
N SER A 178 9.42 11.15 -2.83
CA SER A 178 8.77 12.43 -2.55
C SER A 178 9.57 13.60 -3.12
N GLU A 179 10.87 13.65 -2.86
CA GLU A 179 11.77 14.72 -3.33
C GLU A 179 11.93 14.71 -4.86
N ALA A 180 11.95 13.52 -5.47
CA ALA A 180 12.05 13.38 -6.92
C ALA A 180 10.82 13.94 -7.65
N ILE A 181 9.62 13.82 -7.06
CA ILE A 181 8.38 14.38 -7.60
C ILE A 181 8.27 15.87 -7.27
N GLY A 182 8.60 16.23 -6.03
CA GLY A 182 8.54 17.61 -5.53
C GLY A 182 7.13 18.19 -5.57
N ASP A 183 7.05 19.47 -5.93
CA ASP A 183 5.86 20.30 -5.99
C ASP A 183 5.18 20.31 -7.38
N ALA A 184 5.42 19.28 -8.19
CA ALA A 184 4.95 19.20 -9.58
C ALA A 184 3.43 19.40 -9.69
N ASN A 185 3.02 20.54 -10.26
CA ASN A 185 1.62 20.94 -10.35
C ASN A 185 0.87 20.37 -11.56
N ASP A 186 1.59 19.72 -12.47
CA ASP A 186 1.00 19.05 -13.62
C ASP A 186 0.00 17.97 -13.20
N PRO A 187 -1.04 17.70 -14.00
CA PRO A 187 -1.93 16.56 -13.77
C PRO A 187 -1.18 15.22 -13.88
N ILE A 188 -1.68 14.18 -13.19
CA ILE A 188 -1.16 12.81 -13.35
C ILE A 188 -1.32 12.33 -14.80
N GLY A 189 -2.50 12.56 -15.39
CA GLY A 189 -2.80 12.27 -16.79
C GLY A 189 -2.40 13.40 -17.74
N ASN A 190 -1.19 13.97 -17.59
CA ASN A 190 -0.76 15.09 -18.43
C ASN A 190 -0.57 14.66 -19.88
N ILE A 191 -1.34 15.25 -20.79
CA ILE A 191 -1.29 14.96 -22.22
C ILE A 191 -0.80 16.18 -22.98
N ALA A 192 0.04 15.96 -23.98
CA ALA A 192 0.39 16.97 -24.96
C ALA A 192 -0.61 16.93 -26.11
N GLN A 193 -1.61 17.82 -26.06
CA GLN A 193 -2.71 17.81 -27.02
C GLN A 193 -2.19 18.02 -28.45
N ASN A 194 -2.48 17.06 -29.34
CA ASN A 194 -1.97 17.03 -30.71
C ASN A 194 -0.46 17.34 -30.81
N ALA A 195 0.31 16.80 -29.87
CA ALA A 195 1.73 17.11 -29.74
C ALA A 195 2.52 15.91 -29.20
N SER A 196 3.85 16.04 -29.27
CA SER A 196 4.79 15.07 -28.72
C SER A 196 4.67 14.95 -27.21
N GLY A 197 4.95 13.75 -26.68
CA GLY A 197 5.14 13.56 -25.26
C GLY A 197 6.35 14.33 -24.73
N VAL A 198 6.47 14.39 -23.40
CA VAL A 198 7.62 14.99 -22.71
C VAL A 198 8.15 13.96 -21.72
N ALA A 199 9.47 13.74 -21.73
CA ALA A 199 10.10 12.83 -20.80
C ALA A 199 10.01 13.40 -19.38
N GLY A 200 9.85 12.50 -18.40
CA GLY A 200 9.83 12.93 -17.01
C GLY A 200 11.24 13.31 -16.54
N THR A 201 11.31 14.27 -15.62
CA THR A 201 12.53 14.62 -14.90
C THR A 201 12.61 13.87 -13.57
N GLY A 202 13.82 13.59 -13.08
CA GLY A 202 14.04 12.92 -11.79
C GLY A 202 13.64 11.43 -11.74
N ILE A 203 13.42 10.78 -12.88
CA ILE A 203 12.94 9.40 -12.95
C ILE A 203 13.87 8.42 -12.25
N GLU A 204 15.18 8.58 -12.37
CA GLU A 204 16.17 7.72 -11.71
C GLU A 204 15.99 7.73 -10.19
N LYS A 205 15.79 8.92 -9.61
CA LYS A 205 15.57 9.08 -8.17
C LYS A 205 14.23 8.52 -7.76
N LEU A 206 13.18 8.78 -8.54
CA LEU A 206 11.84 8.23 -8.29
C LEU A 206 11.86 6.69 -8.30
N ILE A 207 12.48 6.07 -9.30
CA ILE A 207 12.59 4.61 -9.37
C ILE A 207 13.40 4.08 -8.21
N LYS A 208 14.53 4.73 -7.87
CA LYS A 208 15.36 4.34 -6.72
C LYS A 208 14.54 4.35 -5.42
N GLY A 209 13.84 5.45 -5.14
CA GLY A 209 13.00 5.56 -3.95
C GLY A 209 11.90 4.49 -3.89
N ILE A 210 11.22 4.23 -5.01
CA ILE A 210 10.22 3.14 -5.11
C ILE A 210 10.89 1.78 -4.89
N LYS A 211 12.07 1.54 -5.46
CA LYS A 211 12.81 0.28 -5.33
C LYS A 211 13.20 -0.01 -3.88
N ASP A 212 13.72 0.98 -3.17
CA ASP A 212 14.15 0.82 -1.78
C ASP A 212 12.98 0.38 -0.88
N ILE A 213 11.76 0.82 -1.18
CA ILE A 213 10.54 0.34 -0.51
C ILE A 213 10.15 -1.06 -1.02
N VAL A 214 10.03 -1.24 -2.33
CA VAL A 214 9.50 -2.46 -2.97
C VAL A 214 10.33 -3.70 -2.65
N ASP A 215 11.66 -3.58 -2.64
CA ASP A 215 12.56 -4.70 -2.31
C ASP A 215 12.33 -5.20 -0.88
N ILE A 216 11.88 -4.31 0.02
CA ILE A 216 11.59 -4.64 1.41
C ILE A 216 10.19 -5.23 1.58
N VAL A 217 9.19 -4.63 0.93
CA VAL A 217 7.78 -4.92 1.22
C VAL A 217 7.12 -5.93 0.28
N LEU A 218 7.64 -6.10 -0.95
CA LEU A 218 7.05 -7.03 -1.94
C LEU A 218 7.89 -8.29 -2.21
N LYS A 219 9.21 -8.31 -1.97
CA LYS A 219 10.07 -9.50 -2.21
C LYS A 219 9.76 -10.20 -3.54
N ASP A 220 9.15 -11.39 -3.54
CA ASP A 220 8.82 -12.17 -4.75
C ASP A 220 7.35 -12.02 -5.22
N ILE A 221 6.60 -11.08 -4.65
CA ILE A 221 5.21 -10.83 -5.00
C ILE A 221 5.13 -9.93 -6.24
N GLY A 222 4.34 -10.36 -7.22
CA GLY A 222 4.14 -9.68 -8.50
C GLY A 222 5.13 -10.14 -9.57
N ASN A 223 4.80 -9.87 -10.83
CA ASN A 223 5.60 -10.28 -11.97
C ASN A 223 5.81 -9.09 -12.91
N ALA A 224 7.08 -8.72 -13.13
CA ALA A 224 7.46 -7.63 -14.03
C ALA A 224 7.09 -7.89 -15.50
N ASP A 225 6.83 -9.16 -15.84
CA ASP A 225 6.45 -9.64 -17.17
C ASP A 225 5.00 -10.16 -17.19
N ALA A 226 4.15 -9.67 -16.29
CA ALA A 226 2.73 -10.01 -16.24
C ALA A 226 1.96 -9.49 -17.47
N GLY A 227 0.89 -10.22 -17.80
CA GLY A 227 0.08 -10.00 -18.99
C GLY A 227 0.74 -10.54 -20.26
N ASP A 228 0.19 -10.13 -21.40
CA ASP A 228 0.62 -10.58 -22.71
C ASP A 228 1.18 -9.43 -23.55
N ASP A 229 1.71 -9.78 -24.71
CA ASP A 229 2.25 -8.85 -25.70
C ASP A 229 1.20 -8.39 -26.72
N LYS A 230 -0.09 -8.67 -26.52
CA LYS A 230 -1.13 -8.39 -27.51
C LYS A 230 -1.65 -6.97 -27.40
N LYS A 231 -1.76 -6.28 -28.53
CA LYS A 231 -2.41 -4.97 -28.62
C LYS A 231 -3.94 -5.12 -28.64
N ALA A 232 -4.63 -4.08 -28.17
CA ALA A 232 -6.07 -4.13 -27.95
C ALA A 232 -6.96 -4.18 -29.21
N ASP A 233 -6.45 -3.82 -30.40
CA ASP A 233 -7.29 -3.68 -31.59
C ASP A 233 -7.55 -5.01 -32.32
N ASP A 234 -6.50 -5.76 -32.66
CA ASP A 234 -6.56 -6.99 -33.45
C ASP A 234 -5.93 -8.21 -32.75
N LEU A 235 -5.46 -8.05 -31.51
CA LEU A 235 -4.75 -9.07 -30.72
C LEU A 235 -3.46 -9.60 -31.38
N ALA A 236 -2.87 -8.87 -32.33
CA ALA A 236 -1.53 -9.13 -32.78
C ALA A 236 -0.51 -8.73 -31.71
N SER A 237 0.71 -9.26 -31.83
CA SER A 237 1.81 -8.83 -30.95
C SER A 237 2.10 -7.34 -31.16
N ARG A 238 2.37 -6.65 -30.06
CA ARG A 238 3.05 -5.35 -30.08
C ARG A 238 4.44 -5.52 -30.68
N THR A 239 5.06 -4.39 -30.96
CA THR A 239 6.43 -4.32 -31.47
C THR A 239 7.33 -3.61 -30.47
N ALA A 240 8.64 -3.93 -30.52
CA ALA A 240 9.63 -3.20 -29.74
C ALA A 240 9.79 -1.75 -30.23
N ASN A 241 9.54 -1.52 -31.53
CA ASN A 241 9.54 -0.21 -32.15
C ASN A 241 8.09 0.22 -32.42
N ALA A 242 7.48 0.95 -31.49
CA ALA A 242 6.02 1.10 -31.43
C ALA A 242 5.38 1.39 -32.79
N GLY A 243 4.52 0.47 -33.21
CA GLY A 243 3.71 0.54 -34.41
C GLY A 243 2.47 1.43 -34.26
N GLU A 244 1.66 1.53 -35.31
CA GLU A 244 0.40 2.27 -35.25
C GLU A 244 -0.60 1.59 -34.30
N GLY A 245 -1.25 2.39 -33.46
CA GLY A 245 -2.24 1.91 -32.52
C GLY A 245 -1.68 1.18 -31.28
N GLU A 246 -0.36 1.13 -31.11
CA GLU A 246 0.28 0.57 -29.92
C GLU A 246 0.47 1.61 -28.82
N ALA A 247 0.43 1.18 -27.56
CA ALA A 247 0.60 2.05 -26.39
C ALA A 247 1.97 2.72 -26.32
N GLY A 248 3.01 2.13 -26.92
CA GLY A 248 4.35 2.71 -26.99
C GLY A 248 4.38 4.09 -27.66
N LYS A 249 3.42 4.38 -28.57
CA LYS A 249 3.28 5.70 -29.21
C LYS A 249 2.98 6.83 -28.22
N LEU A 250 2.39 6.54 -27.06
CA LEU A 250 2.15 7.54 -26.01
C LEU A 250 3.45 8.12 -25.45
N PHE A 251 4.58 7.43 -25.65
CA PHE A 251 5.89 7.88 -25.22
C PHE A 251 6.71 8.52 -26.35
N GLY A 252 6.10 8.77 -27.51
CA GLY A 252 6.79 9.28 -28.70
C GLY A 252 7.11 10.78 -28.68
N ASN A 253 8.05 11.18 -29.54
CA ASN A 253 8.51 12.55 -29.77
C ASN A 253 7.70 13.29 -30.85
N ALA A 254 6.55 12.77 -31.24
CA ALA A 254 5.65 13.36 -32.22
C ALA A 254 4.20 13.17 -31.79
N ALA A 255 3.31 13.99 -32.34
CA ALA A 255 1.87 13.79 -32.20
C ALA A 255 1.46 12.44 -32.83
N ILE A 256 0.44 11.81 -32.27
CA ILE A 256 -0.06 10.53 -32.77
C ILE A 256 -1.01 10.78 -33.95
N ALA A 257 -0.44 10.90 -35.14
CA ALA A 257 -1.20 11.18 -36.37
C ALA A 257 -2.19 10.05 -36.70
N ASN A 258 -1.73 8.80 -36.60
CA ASN A 258 -2.49 7.62 -37.00
C ASN A 258 -2.97 6.84 -35.77
N SER A 259 -4.26 6.54 -35.75
CA SER A 259 -4.89 5.66 -34.76
C SER A 259 -4.69 6.05 -33.27
N PRO A 260 -4.78 7.34 -32.87
CA PRO A 260 -4.58 7.74 -31.46
C PRO A 260 -5.55 7.05 -30.49
N LYS A 261 -6.78 6.78 -30.92
CA LYS A 261 -7.78 6.03 -30.13
C LYS A 261 -7.35 4.58 -29.87
N LYS A 262 -6.66 3.94 -30.81
CA LYS A 262 -6.17 2.57 -30.63
C LYS A 262 -4.99 2.52 -29.66
N SER A 263 -4.03 3.45 -29.78
CA SER A 263 -2.92 3.57 -28.83
C SER A 263 -3.41 3.83 -27.40
N ALA A 264 -4.42 4.68 -27.24
CA ALA A 264 -5.07 4.89 -25.96
C ALA A 264 -5.79 3.64 -25.45
N ALA A 265 -6.51 2.91 -26.30
CA ALA A 265 -7.18 1.67 -25.93
C ALA A 265 -6.19 0.57 -25.52
N ASP A 266 -5.05 0.45 -26.21
CA ASP A 266 -3.98 -0.49 -25.86
C ASP A 266 -3.36 -0.16 -24.50
N ALA A 267 -3.13 1.13 -24.22
CA ALA A 267 -2.64 1.57 -22.92
C ALA A 267 -3.64 1.24 -21.79
N ALA A 268 -4.93 1.47 -22.02
CA ALA A 268 -5.98 1.12 -21.07
C ALA A 268 -6.08 -0.40 -20.85
N LYS A 269 -5.93 -1.20 -21.92
CA LYS A 269 -5.87 -2.68 -21.82
C LYS A 269 -4.68 -3.12 -20.99
N ALA A 270 -3.49 -2.60 -21.27
CA ALA A 270 -2.28 -2.96 -20.55
C ALA A 270 -2.40 -2.68 -19.05
N VAL A 271 -2.87 -1.48 -18.68
CA VAL A 271 -3.12 -1.12 -17.29
C VAL A 271 -4.24 -1.98 -16.68
N GLY A 272 -5.28 -2.31 -17.45
CA GLY A 272 -6.40 -3.15 -17.02
C GLY A 272 -6.00 -4.58 -16.71
N ALA A 273 -5.08 -5.16 -17.49
CA ALA A 273 -4.67 -6.56 -17.42
C ALA A 273 -3.74 -6.91 -16.25
N VAL A 274 -3.15 -5.92 -15.58
CA VAL A 274 -2.13 -6.14 -14.54
C VAL A 274 -2.54 -5.62 -13.16
N THR A 275 -1.88 -6.14 -12.13
CA THR A 275 -2.03 -5.70 -10.75
C THR A 275 -1.04 -4.59 -10.37
N GLY A 276 -1.28 -3.90 -9.25
CA GLY A 276 -0.34 -2.88 -8.75
C GLY A 276 1.04 -3.43 -8.41
N THR A 277 1.13 -4.65 -7.90
CA THR A 277 2.42 -5.31 -7.61
C THR A 277 3.18 -5.62 -8.89
N ASP A 278 2.51 -6.01 -9.97
CA ASP A 278 3.15 -6.24 -11.27
C ASP A 278 3.71 -4.93 -11.85
N ILE A 279 2.95 -3.84 -11.74
CA ILE A 279 3.39 -2.50 -12.13
C ILE A 279 4.65 -2.10 -11.35
N LEU A 280 4.63 -2.23 -10.02
CA LEU A 280 5.79 -1.92 -9.17
C LEU A 280 7.01 -2.77 -9.54
N LYS A 281 6.83 -4.06 -9.83
CA LYS A 281 7.90 -4.95 -10.28
C LYS A 281 8.46 -4.57 -11.64
N ALA A 282 7.62 -4.18 -12.59
CA ALA A 282 8.04 -3.67 -13.89
C ALA A 282 8.84 -2.37 -13.76
N VAL A 283 8.41 -1.46 -12.89
CA VAL A 283 9.10 -0.19 -12.60
C VAL A 283 10.54 -0.40 -12.12
N ILE A 284 10.76 -1.36 -11.23
CA ILE A 284 12.09 -1.61 -10.64
C ILE A 284 12.93 -2.63 -11.42
N LYS A 285 12.39 -3.20 -12.52
CA LYS A 285 13.05 -4.24 -13.31
C LYS A 285 14.40 -3.75 -13.82
N GLY A 286 15.40 -4.63 -13.81
CA GLY A 286 16.76 -4.32 -14.26
C GLY A 286 17.40 -3.19 -13.45
N ASN A 287 17.14 -3.14 -12.14
CA ASN A 287 17.56 -2.04 -11.25
C ASN A 287 17.11 -0.65 -11.73
N GLY A 288 15.91 -0.56 -12.31
CA GLY A 288 15.38 0.70 -12.81
C GLY A 288 15.89 1.12 -14.19
N ASN A 289 16.53 0.19 -14.90
CA ASN A 289 16.98 0.38 -16.29
C ASN A 289 16.21 -0.51 -17.28
N GLY A 290 15.13 -1.16 -16.84
CA GLY A 290 14.24 -1.92 -17.72
C GLY A 290 13.42 -1.06 -18.67
N ASP A 291 12.68 -1.72 -19.56
CA ASP A 291 11.91 -1.08 -20.63
C ASP A 291 10.81 -0.11 -20.12
N SER A 292 10.23 -0.35 -18.93
CA SER A 292 9.32 0.62 -18.29
C SER A 292 10.00 1.94 -17.97
N ALA A 293 11.23 1.89 -17.44
CA ALA A 293 12.01 3.08 -17.16
C ALA A 293 12.41 3.80 -18.46
N LYS A 294 12.77 3.03 -19.49
CA LYS A 294 13.08 3.57 -20.82
C LYS A 294 11.90 4.35 -21.41
N PHE A 295 10.69 3.79 -21.37
CA PHE A 295 9.49 4.51 -21.79
C PHE A 295 9.32 5.86 -21.08
N ALA A 296 9.61 5.92 -19.78
CA ALA A 296 9.46 7.15 -19.01
C ALA A 296 10.57 8.19 -19.29
N LYS A 297 11.80 7.75 -19.56
CA LYS A 297 12.99 8.60 -19.76
C LYS A 297 13.19 9.08 -21.19
N GLU A 298 12.74 8.29 -22.16
CA GLU A 298 12.95 8.57 -23.58
C GLU A 298 11.66 9.05 -24.25
N LEU A 299 11.83 9.58 -25.47
CA LEU A 299 10.75 10.00 -26.35
C LEU A 299 10.66 9.14 -27.62
N THR A 300 11.32 7.98 -27.66
CA THR A 300 11.36 7.14 -28.88
C THR A 300 10.08 6.32 -29.04
N GLY A 301 9.39 6.01 -27.94
CA GLY A 301 8.35 4.97 -27.93
C GLY A 301 8.89 3.56 -28.17
N ASN A 302 10.22 3.39 -28.20
CA ASN A 302 10.88 2.14 -28.54
C ASN A 302 11.56 1.53 -27.31
N VAL A 303 11.53 0.21 -27.24
CA VAL A 303 12.07 -0.58 -26.13
C VAL A 303 12.94 -1.72 -26.63
N SER A 304 13.59 -2.42 -25.71
CA SER A 304 14.59 -3.45 -26.04
C SER A 304 13.92 -4.77 -26.40
N ALA A 305 12.82 -5.11 -25.70
CA ALA A 305 12.01 -6.29 -25.97
C ALA A 305 10.57 -5.89 -26.32
N ILE A 306 9.84 -6.81 -26.93
CA ILE A 306 8.40 -6.63 -27.17
C ILE A 306 7.72 -6.40 -25.80
N PRO A 307 7.07 -5.25 -25.58
CA PRO A 307 6.58 -4.90 -24.26
C PRO A 307 5.31 -5.66 -23.92
N LYS A 308 5.30 -6.30 -22.74
CA LYS A 308 4.09 -6.87 -22.15
C LYS A 308 3.27 -5.82 -21.42
N ASP A 309 2.06 -6.19 -21.01
CA ASP A 309 1.14 -5.29 -20.31
C ASP A 309 1.76 -4.64 -19.07
N ALA A 310 2.50 -5.40 -18.25
CA ALA A 310 3.17 -4.86 -17.06
C ALA A 310 4.23 -3.83 -17.41
N THR A 311 4.98 -4.04 -18.50
CA THR A 311 6.01 -3.12 -18.97
C THR A 311 5.40 -1.78 -19.40
N ILE A 312 4.32 -1.82 -20.18
CA ILE A 312 3.57 -0.63 -20.60
C ILE A 312 2.98 0.08 -19.39
N ALA A 313 2.29 -0.64 -18.51
CA ALA A 313 1.67 -0.06 -17.31
C ALA A 313 2.70 0.56 -16.36
N GLY A 314 3.87 -0.05 -16.20
CA GLY A 314 5.00 0.50 -15.46
C GLY A 314 5.54 1.79 -16.07
N GLY A 315 5.69 1.84 -17.40
CA GLY A 315 6.10 3.06 -18.12
C GLY A 315 5.07 4.18 -17.98
N ILE A 316 3.77 3.84 -18.07
CA ILE A 316 2.67 4.79 -17.87
C ILE A 316 2.70 5.34 -16.44
N ALA A 317 2.80 4.47 -15.43
CA ALA A 317 2.85 4.89 -14.04
C ALA A 317 4.04 5.84 -13.79
N LEU A 318 5.23 5.50 -14.29
CA LEU A 318 6.42 6.34 -14.12
C LEU A 318 6.27 7.71 -14.78
N ARG A 319 5.84 7.76 -16.04
CA ARG A 319 5.63 9.04 -16.75
C ARG A 319 4.55 9.90 -16.07
N ALA A 320 3.51 9.25 -15.54
CA ALA A 320 2.41 9.91 -14.85
C ALA A 320 2.85 10.49 -13.49
N MET A 321 3.78 9.85 -12.77
CA MET A 321 4.30 10.33 -11.48
C MET A 321 5.47 11.32 -11.62
N ALA A 322 6.32 11.15 -12.64
CA ALA A 322 7.54 11.94 -12.81
C ALA A 322 7.24 13.41 -13.14
N LYS A 323 8.04 14.33 -12.59
CA LYS A 323 7.93 15.76 -12.88
C LYS A 323 8.07 16.02 -14.38
N ASP A 324 7.31 16.98 -14.91
CA ASP A 324 7.25 17.36 -16.34
C ASP A 324 6.76 16.29 -17.34
N GLY A 325 6.61 15.02 -16.93
CA GLY A 325 6.24 13.94 -17.83
C GLY A 325 4.90 14.16 -18.52
N LYS A 326 4.84 14.02 -19.84
CA LYS A 326 3.61 14.10 -20.64
C LYS A 326 3.51 12.94 -21.61
N PHE A 327 2.28 12.52 -21.87
CA PHE A 327 1.97 11.56 -22.92
C PHE A 327 1.71 12.28 -24.24
N ALA A 328 2.19 11.70 -25.34
CA ALA A 328 1.81 12.14 -26.67
C ALA A 328 0.32 11.88 -26.92
N ASP A 329 -0.32 12.75 -27.67
CA ASP A 329 -1.71 12.58 -28.11
C ASP A 329 -1.86 12.99 -29.58
N GLY A 330 -3.00 12.64 -30.19
CA GLY A 330 -3.39 13.06 -31.53
C GLY A 330 -4.54 14.05 -31.52
N ASN A 331 -5.16 14.25 -32.69
CA ASN A 331 -6.33 15.14 -32.87
C ASN A 331 -7.66 14.61 -32.29
N ALA A 332 -7.64 13.55 -31.46
CA ALA A 332 -8.86 12.89 -31.00
C ALA A 332 -9.14 13.15 -29.51
N ASN A 333 -10.15 13.97 -29.21
CA ASN A 333 -10.52 14.28 -27.81
C ASN A 333 -10.81 13.04 -26.92
N GLU A 334 -11.28 11.94 -27.51
CA GLU A 334 -11.56 10.70 -26.79
C GLU A 334 -10.29 9.91 -26.43
N SER A 335 -9.20 9.98 -27.21
CA SER A 335 -7.94 9.32 -26.83
C SER A 335 -7.35 9.96 -25.59
N GLY A 336 -7.34 11.29 -25.51
CA GLY A 336 -6.86 12.02 -24.33
C GLY A 336 -7.57 11.61 -23.02
N LYS A 337 -8.90 11.39 -23.05
CA LYS A 337 -9.65 10.91 -21.87
C LYS A 337 -9.23 9.51 -21.44
N VAL A 338 -9.05 8.61 -22.41
CA VAL A 338 -8.63 7.23 -22.14
C VAL A 338 -7.20 7.18 -21.60
N ILE A 339 -6.28 7.99 -22.16
CA ILE A 339 -4.90 8.11 -21.68
C ILE A 339 -4.89 8.61 -20.23
N LYS A 340 -5.66 9.65 -19.92
CA LYS A 340 -5.83 10.16 -18.55
C LYS A 340 -6.30 9.06 -17.60
N GLY A 341 -7.37 8.35 -17.97
CA GLY A 341 -7.91 7.26 -17.17
C GLY A 341 -6.91 6.13 -16.94
N ALA A 342 -6.15 5.73 -17.97
CA ALA A 342 -5.11 4.72 -17.88
C ALA A 342 -3.97 5.17 -16.95
N ALA A 343 -3.51 6.42 -17.07
CA ALA A 343 -2.46 6.99 -16.23
C ALA A 343 -2.85 6.98 -14.74
N ILE A 344 -4.03 7.51 -14.41
CA ILE A 344 -4.52 7.55 -13.03
C ILE A 344 -4.71 6.14 -12.49
N SER A 345 -5.28 5.23 -13.28
CA SER A 345 -5.49 3.84 -12.86
C SER A 345 -4.16 3.13 -12.58
N ALA A 346 -3.13 3.38 -13.39
CA ALA A 346 -1.81 2.79 -13.18
C ALA A 346 -1.17 3.30 -11.88
N VAL A 347 -1.26 4.60 -11.62
CA VAL A 347 -0.75 5.22 -10.39
C VAL A 347 -1.53 4.71 -9.16
N ILE A 348 -2.86 4.72 -9.19
CA ILE A 348 -3.69 4.22 -8.08
C ILE A 348 -3.35 2.76 -7.77
N LYS A 349 -3.31 1.90 -8.79
CA LYS A 349 -2.95 0.49 -8.60
C LYS A 349 -1.58 0.33 -7.94
N ALA A 350 -0.57 1.06 -8.42
CA ALA A 350 0.78 0.98 -7.88
C ALA A 350 0.85 1.47 -6.43
N LEU A 351 0.28 2.64 -6.12
CA LEU A 351 0.34 3.21 -4.76
C LEU A 351 -0.52 2.43 -3.76
N ASP A 352 -1.66 1.88 -4.17
CA ASP A 352 -2.52 1.05 -3.31
C ASP A 352 -1.80 -0.26 -2.94
N ALA A 353 -1.19 -0.93 -3.93
CA ALA A 353 -0.38 -2.11 -3.69
C ALA A 353 0.82 -1.80 -2.76
N LEU A 354 1.48 -0.66 -2.95
CA LEU A 354 2.58 -0.22 -2.10
C LEU A 354 2.10 0.04 -0.66
N THR A 355 0.96 0.71 -0.49
CA THR A 355 0.35 1.01 0.82
C THR A 355 0.04 -0.29 1.58
N ILE A 356 -0.61 -1.24 0.91
CA ILE A 356 -0.97 -2.54 1.49
C ILE A 356 0.30 -3.30 1.90
N ALA A 357 1.33 -3.31 1.05
CA ALA A 357 2.57 -4.02 1.33
C ALA A 357 3.36 -3.41 2.51
N ILE A 358 3.43 -2.08 2.60
CA ILE A 358 4.03 -1.37 3.74
C ILE A 358 3.28 -1.74 5.02
N ARG A 359 1.95 -1.65 5.00
CA ARG A 359 1.12 -1.99 6.16
C ARG A 359 1.34 -3.43 6.63
N ASN A 360 1.38 -4.39 5.70
CA ASN A 360 1.63 -5.80 6.03
C ASN A 360 3.02 -6.00 6.64
N THR A 361 4.03 -5.30 6.12
CA THR A 361 5.41 -5.34 6.64
C THR A 361 5.48 -4.79 8.06
N VAL A 362 4.84 -3.65 8.31
CA VAL A 362 4.74 -3.04 9.64
C VAL A 362 3.99 -3.97 10.59
N ASP A 363 2.82 -4.49 10.21
CA ASP A 363 2.02 -5.39 11.06
C ASP A 363 2.80 -6.66 11.44
N ALA A 364 3.52 -7.26 10.49
CA ALA A 364 4.38 -8.41 10.76
C ALA A 364 5.51 -8.06 11.75
N GLY A 365 6.15 -6.90 11.59
CA GLY A 365 7.17 -6.41 12.52
C GLY A 365 6.63 -6.15 13.92
N LEU A 366 5.50 -5.46 14.03
CA LEU A 366 4.86 -5.14 15.30
C LEU A 366 4.38 -6.39 16.05
N LYS A 367 3.98 -7.45 15.33
CA LYS A 367 3.70 -8.76 15.95
C LYS A 367 4.93 -9.34 16.64
N VAL A 368 6.10 -9.29 16.01
CA VAL A 368 7.36 -9.78 16.61
C VAL A 368 7.72 -8.97 17.86
N VAL A 369 7.61 -7.64 17.79
CA VAL A 369 7.82 -6.77 18.96
C VAL A 369 6.86 -7.13 20.09
N LYS A 370 5.56 -7.32 19.78
CA LYS A 370 4.56 -7.70 20.76
C LYS A 370 4.87 -9.05 21.42
N GLU A 371 5.34 -10.03 20.68
CA GLU A 371 5.77 -11.31 21.26
C GLU A 371 6.96 -11.13 22.21
N ALA A 372 7.93 -10.29 21.86
CA ALA A 372 9.07 -9.97 22.73
C ALA A 372 8.65 -9.22 24.02
N MET A 373 7.53 -8.50 24.01
CA MET A 373 6.99 -7.82 25.19
C MET A 373 6.23 -8.75 26.13
N LYS A 374 5.79 -9.94 25.69
CA LYS A 374 4.97 -10.83 26.53
C LYS A 374 5.75 -11.31 27.74
N ILE A 375 5.17 -11.13 28.92
CA ILE A 375 5.65 -11.73 30.17
C ILE A 375 5.17 -13.19 30.16
N ASN A 376 6.09 -14.14 30.11
CA ASN A 376 5.75 -15.51 30.49
C ASN A 376 5.50 -15.51 32.00
N THR A 377 4.25 -15.75 32.41
CA THR A 377 3.87 -15.86 33.83
C THR A 377 4.57 -17.01 34.57
N ASN A 378 5.33 -17.86 33.86
CA ASN A 378 6.16 -18.90 34.43
C ASN A 378 7.55 -18.42 34.89
N ASP A 379 8.05 -17.28 34.39
CA ASP A 379 9.39 -16.79 34.74
C ASP A 379 9.44 -16.12 36.12
N THR A 380 8.27 -15.72 36.65
CA THR A 380 8.09 -15.20 38.01
C THR A 380 8.35 -16.21 39.13
N ILE A 381 8.47 -17.51 38.83
CA ILE A 381 8.72 -18.52 39.88
C ILE A 381 10.23 -18.67 40.19
N SER A 382 11.13 -18.27 39.28
CA SER A 382 12.57 -18.51 39.48
C SER A 382 13.28 -17.48 40.39
N VAL A 383 12.73 -16.28 40.54
CA VAL A 383 13.42 -15.18 41.27
C VAL A 383 13.07 -15.14 42.77
N LEU A 384 12.09 -15.92 43.24
CA LEU A 384 11.68 -15.95 44.65
C LEU A 384 12.37 -17.05 45.48
N SER A 385 13.23 -17.90 44.89
CA SER A 385 13.83 -19.04 45.60
C SER A 385 15.18 -18.77 46.26
N GLU A 386 15.84 -17.64 46.01
CA GLU A 386 17.20 -17.38 46.53
C GLU A 386 17.24 -16.19 47.50
N LYS A 387 16.49 -16.28 48.60
CA LYS A 387 16.79 -15.54 49.83
C LYS A 387 16.04 -16.10 51.03
N SER A 388 16.40 -17.30 51.46
CA SER A 388 16.31 -17.66 52.88
C SER A 388 17.72 -17.87 53.40
N GLY A 389 18.32 -16.79 53.89
CA GLY A 389 19.55 -16.87 54.67
C GLY A 389 19.24 -17.57 55.99
N SER A 390 19.90 -18.70 56.24
CA SER A 390 19.93 -19.32 57.56
C SER A 390 20.96 -18.60 58.42
N ASP A 391 20.60 -17.46 59.00
CA ASP A 391 21.25 -16.98 60.20
C ASP A 391 20.60 -17.68 61.39
N SER A 392 21.34 -18.63 61.97
CA SER A 392 20.98 -19.27 63.24
C SER A 392 21.99 -18.87 64.30
N GLN A 393 21.68 -17.77 64.99
CA GLN A 393 22.17 -17.50 66.34
C GLN A 393 21.01 -17.73 67.31
N ASN A 394 21.16 -18.65 68.26
CA ASN A 394 21.21 -18.27 69.67
C ASN A 394 21.37 -19.43 70.66
N ARG A 395 22.19 -19.12 71.66
CA ARG A 395 22.23 -19.58 73.07
C ARG A 395 22.82 -20.93 73.41
#